data_AF-A0A2D4NC41-F1
#
_entry.id   AF-A0A2D4NC41-F1
#
_cell.length_a   1.000
_cell.length_b   1.000
_cell.length_c   1.000
_cell.angle_alpha   90.00
_cell.angle_beta   90.00
_cell.angle_gamma   90.00
#
_symmetry.space_group_name_H-M   'P 1'
#
loop_
_entity.id
_entity.type
_entity.pdbx_description
1 polymer ?
#
loop_
_entity_poly.entity_id
_entity_poly.type
_entity_poly.pdbx_seq_one_letter_code
_entity_poly.pdbx_strand_id
1 'polypeptide(L)'
;GGKMAPLGHLLIFVRTWSRFCAGRRAFSDGPGAASGWKLYGALCLQRRPLLAQPPSPEEEEMAELTQQIEVDKSLYSDHELRCFAEDEFLRQRSKEKYDIPEKIVLVQDIEDAWEQKFQKFKPAPRITGSWTRICCFWLSRNLEMKIYGCCPRQNGIKERLYETQ
;
A
#
# COMPACT_ATOMS: atom_id res chain seq x y z
N GLY A 1 38.06 6.77 -59.69
CA GLY A 1 38.25 5.64 -58.75
C GLY A 1 38.46 6.20 -57.35
N GLY A 2 38.00 5.51 -56.32
CA GLY A 2 38.25 5.86 -54.91
C GLY A 2 36.98 6.23 -54.15
N LYS A 3 36.61 5.36 -53.21
CA LYS A 3 35.44 5.40 -52.31
C LYS A 3 35.78 6.20 -51.04
N MET A 4 34.81 6.89 -50.42
CA MET A 4 34.47 6.80 -48.98
C MET A 4 33.49 7.90 -48.52
N ALA A 5 32.31 7.44 -48.05
CA ALA A 5 31.43 7.95 -46.98
C ALA A 5 30.91 9.42 -47.05
N PRO A 6 29.84 9.84 -46.32
CA PRO A 6 29.18 9.18 -45.17
C PRO A 6 27.63 9.28 -45.19
N LEU A 7 27.02 9.02 -44.02
CA LEU A 7 25.67 9.43 -43.60
C LEU A 7 24.56 8.41 -43.88
N GLY A 8 24.56 7.37 -43.05
CA GLY A 8 23.37 6.56 -42.78
C GLY A 8 22.28 7.44 -42.16
N HIS A 9 21.33 7.83 -43.00
CA HIS A 9 20.16 8.59 -42.62
C HIS A 9 19.16 7.67 -41.89
N LEU A 10 18.69 8.19 -40.77
CA LEU A 10 17.58 7.76 -39.95
C LEU A 10 16.43 7.13 -40.76
N LEU A 11 16.04 5.89 -40.44
CA LEU A 11 14.68 5.42 -40.66
C LEU A 11 14.14 4.79 -39.38
N ILE A 12 13.44 5.66 -38.66
CA ILE A 12 12.41 5.38 -37.67
C ILE A 12 11.56 4.20 -38.16
N PHE A 13 11.63 3.07 -37.46
CA PHE A 13 10.73 1.97 -37.70
C PHE A 13 9.36 2.36 -37.14
N VAL A 14 8.51 2.92 -38.00
CA VAL A 14 7.09 3.16 -37.72
C VAL A 14 6.45 1.78 -37.49
N ARG A 15 6.33 1.37 -36.23
CA ARG A 15 5.44 0.26 -35.85
C ARG A 15 4.03 0.79 -35.89
N THR A 16 3.46 0.78 -37.10
CA THR A 16 2.06 1.08 -37.33
C THR A 16 1.21 0.09 -36.53
N TRP A 17 0.41 0.62 -35.62
CA TRP A 17 -0.75 -0.05 -35.04
C TRP A 17 -1.68 -0.47 -36.18
N SER A 18 -1.77 -1.77 -36.45
CA SER A 18 -3.00 -2.39 -36.92
C SER A 18 -2.92 -3.90 -36.71
N ARG A 19 -3.38 -4.35 -35.55
CA ARG A 19 -4.02 -5.66 -35.40
C ARG A 19 -5.00 -5.59 -34.23
N PHE A 20 -6.01 -4.76 -34.47
CA PHE A 20 -7.27 -4.80 -33.77
C PHE A 20 -8.10 -5.95 -34.37
N CYS A 21 -8.62 -6.81 -33.51
CA CYS A 21 -9.76 -7.72 -33.70
C CYS A 21 -9.72 -8.81 -34.80
N ALA A 22 -9.33 -10.02 -34.40
CA ALA A 22 -10.04 -11.25 -34.77
C ALA A 22 -9.60 -12.41 -33.85
N GLY A 23 -10.10 -12.40 -32.62
CA GLY A 23 -9.85 -13.45 -31.64
C GLY A 23 -11.11 -13.81 -30.87
N ARG A 24 -12.26 -13.95 -31.56
CA ARG A 24 -13.37 -14.71 -30.99
C ARG A 24 -12.88 -16.15 -30.89
N ARG A 25 -12.49 -16.59 -29.70
CA ARG A 25 -12.56 -18.01 -29.36
C ARG A 25 -14.03 -18.38 -29.34
N ALA A 26 -14.56 -18.76 -30.51
CA ALA A 26 -15.78 -19.53 -30.56
C ALA A 26 -15.46 -20.84 -29.83
N PHE A 27 -16.12 -21.07 -28.70
CA PHE A 27 -16.24 -22.42 -28.17
C PHE A 27 -17.00 -23.20 -29.25
N SER A 28 -16.28 -24.06 -29.97
CA SER A 28 -16.89 -25.02 -30.86
C SER A 28 -17.66 -26.01 -29.99
N ASP A 29 -18.98 -25.86 -29.94
CA ASP A 29 -19.88 -26.90 -29.45
C ASP A 29 -20.02 -27.94 -30.57
N GLY A 30 -19.00 -28.77 -30.73
CA GLY A 30 -19.07 -29.97 -31.58
C GLY A 30 -19.79 -31.09 -30.82
N PRO A 31 -20.55 -31.97 -31.48
CA PRO A 31 -21.22 -33.09 -30.83
C PRO A 31 -20.18 -34.18 -30.51
N GLY A 32 -19.32 -33.90 -29.54
CA GLY A 32 -18.28 -34.81 -29.05
C GLY A 32 -18.83 -35.62 -27.90
N ALA A 33 -18.99 -36.93 -28.12
CA ALA A 33 -19.11 -38.03 -27.15
C ALA A 33 -19.69 -37.64 -25.78
N ALA A 34 -20.94 -38.08 -25.52
CA ALA A 34 -21.62 -37.97 -24.24
C ALA A 34 -20.84 -38.68 -23.11
N SER A 35 -19.82 -38.03 -22.57
CA SER A 35 -19.23 -38.42 -21.30
C SER A 35 -20.29 -38.17 -20.21
N GLY A 36 -20.50 -39.12 -19.30
CA GLY A 36 -21.51 -39.04 -18.23
C GLY A 36 -21.25 -37.95 -17.17
N TRP A 37 -20.32 -37.03 -17.44
CA TRP A 37 -19.84 -36.01 -16.52
C TRP A 37 -20.31 -34.63 -16.95
N LYS A 38 -20.88 -33.88 -15.99
CA LYS A 38 -21.26 -32.48 -16.18
C LYS A 38 -20.04 -31.59 -15.94
N LEU A 39 -19.65 -30.82 -16.94
CA LEU A 39 -18.58 -29.83 -16.82
C LEU A 39 -19.10 -28.58 -16.09
N TYR A 40 -18.38 -28.11 -15.08
CA TYR A 40 -18.66 -26.87 -14.37
C TYR A 40 -17.46 -25.92 -14.44
N GLY A 41 -17.71 -24.64 -14.70
CA GLY A 41 -16.71 -23.58 -14.55
C GLY A 41 -16.81 -22.95 -13.17
N ALA A 42 -15.75 -23.04 -12.37
CA ALA A 42 -15.64 -22.36 -11.09
C ALA A 42 -14.83 -21.06 -11.24
N LEU A 43 -15.16 -20.06 -10.43
CA LEU A 43 -14.45 -18.79 -10.37
C LEU A 43 -14.01 -18.50 -8.92
N CYS A 44 -12.72 -18.32 -8.72
CA CYS A 44 -12.16 -17.88 -7.45
C CYS A 44 -11.99 -16.37 -7.45
N LEU A 45 -12.95 -15.64 -6.87
CA LEU A 45 -12.84 -14.21 -6.66
C LEU A 45 -11.99 -13.92 -5.41
N GLN A 46 -10.97 -13.07 -5.59
CA GLN A 46 -10.03 -12.71 -4.53
C GLN A 46 -10.07 -11.19 -4.27
N ARG A 47 -10.13 -10.81 -3.00
CA ARG A 47 -9.85 -9.45 -2.52
C ARG A 47 -8.45 -9.38 -1.90
N ARG A 48 -7.64 -8.39 -2.30
CA ARG A 48 -6.32 -8.11 -1.72
C ARG A 48 -6.45 -7.34 -0.40
N PRO A 49 -5.51 -7.51 0.54
CA PRO A 49 -5.47 -6.68 1.73
C PRO A 49 -5.28 -5.20 1.33
N LEU A 50 -5.99 -4.32 2.04
CA LEU A 50 -5.93 -2.87 1.87
C LEU A 50 -5.09 -2.20 2.96
N LEU A 51 -4.95 -2.83 4.13
CA LEU A 51 -4.12 -2.37 5.23
C LEU A 51 -2.92 -3.30 5.43
N ALA A 52 -1.83 -2.72 5.92
CA ALA A 52 -0.68 -3.49 6.39
C ALA A 52 -1.05 -4.30 7.63
N GLN A 53 -0.46 -5.48 7.74
CA GLN A 53 -0.60 -6.32 8.93
C GLN A 53 0.09 -5.66 10.12
N PRO A 54 -0.45 -5.80 11.34
CA PRO A 54 0.27 -5.39 12.53
C PRO A 54 1.56 -6.23 12.66
N PRO A 55 2.70 -5.61 13.00
CA PRO A 55 3.93 -6.34 13.24
C PRO A 55 3.78 -7.28 14.45
N SER A 56 4.54 -8.37 14.43
CA SER A 56 4.73 -9.23 15.60
C SER A 56 5.67 -8.56 16.62
N PRO A 57 5.64 -8.94 17.91
CA PRO A 57 6.47 -8.28 18.94
C PRO A 57 7.98 -8.34 18.60
N GLU A 58 8.44 -9.46 18.06
CA GLU A 58 9.84 -9.64 17.62
C GLU A 58 10.21 -8.69 16.46
N GLU A 59 9.26 -8.43 15.56
CA GLU A 59 9.45 -7.49 14.45
C GLU A 59 9.44 -6.04 14.92
N GLU A 60 8.69 -5.72 15.99
CA GLU A 60 8.72 -4.40 16.64
C GLU A 60 10.11 -4.16 17.25
N GLU A 61 10.65 -5.12 18.01
CA GLU A 61 12.01 -5.04 18.57
C GLU A 61 13.07 -4.87 17.48
N MET A 62 12.95 -5.63 16.38
CA MET A 62 13.84 -5.50 15.24
C MET A 62 13.71 -4.13 14.54
N ALA A 63 12.50 -3.59 14.44
CA ALA A 63 12.26 -2.27 13.86
C ALA A 63 12.90 -1.16 14.71
N GLU A 64 12.77 -1.24 16.04
CA GLU A 64 13.42 -0.32 16.97
C GLU A 64 14.95 -0.38 16.85
N LEU A 65 15.52 -1.58 16.84
CA LEU A 65 16.95 -1.77 16.67
C LEU A 65 17.43 -1.21 15.32
N THR A 66 16.67 -1.45 14.26
CA THR A 66 17.02 -0.96 12.92
C THR A 66 16.98 0.57 12.88
N GLN A 67 15.98 1.20 13.51
CA GLN A 67 15.90 2.66 13.62
C GLN A 67 17.09 3.23 14.39
N GLN A 68 17.52 2.60 15.49
CA GLN A 68 18.72 3.02 16.22
C GLN A 68 19.97 2.95 15.34
N ILE A 69 20.15 1.84 14.64
CA ILE A 69 21.28 1.65 13.72
C ILE A 69 21.26 2.69 12.59
N GLU A 70 20.09 3.03 12.07
CA GLU A 70 19.93 4.05 11.04
C GLU A 70 20.34 5.43 11.55
N VAL A 71 19.88 5.83 12.74
CA VAL A 71 20.25 7.10 13.36
C VAL A 71 21.76 7.16 13.62
N ASP A 72 22.34 6.12 14.24
CA ASP A 72 23.77 6.06 14.60
C ASP A 72 24.69 6.13 13.37
N LYS A 73 24.24 5.62 12.23
CA LYS A 73 25.02 5.59 10.98
C LYS A 73 24.68 6.72 10.02
N SER A 74 23.66 7.53 10.32
CA SER A 74 23.24 8.64 9.49
C SER A 74 24.14 9.87 9.67
N LEU A 75 24.10 10.77 8.68
CA LEU A 75 24.67 12.12 8.82
C LEU A 75 23.60 13.06 9.35
N TYR A 76 24.03 14.14 9.99
CA TYR A 76 23.11 15.18 10.47
C TYR A 76 22.24 15.72 9.34
N SER A 77 20.95 15.80 9.61
CA SER A 77 19.95 16.39 8.74
C SER A 77 19.97 17.92 8.80
N ASP A 78 19.42 18.58 7.78
CA ASP A 78 19.33 20.05 7.74
C ASP A 78 18.55 20.62 8.95
N HIS A 79 17.57 19.88 9.46
CA HIS A 79 16.79 20.26 10.65
C HIS A 79 17.67 20.27 11.90
N GLU A 80 18.46 19.22 12.11
CA GLU A 80 19.37 19.12 13.27
C GLU A 80 20.49 20.17 13.21
N LEU A 81 21.07 20.40 12.03
CA LEU A 81 22.07 21.45 11.83
C LEU A 81 21.50 22.83 12.18
N ARG A 82 20.24 23.08 11.81
CA ARG A 82 19.55 24.32 12.16
C ARG A 82 19.27 24.41 13.66
N CYS A 83 18.88 23.32 14.33
CA CYS A 83 18.73 23.28 15.78
C CYS A 83 20.03 23.68 16.49
N PHE A 84 21.17 23.10 16.08
CA PHE A 84 22.46 23.41 16.70
C PHE A 84 22.86 24.87 16.51
N ALA A 85 22.66 25.42 15.32
CA ALA A 85 22.96 26.84 15.05
C ALA A 85 22.09 27.79 15.89
N GLU A 86 20.79 27.49 16.03
CA GLU A 86 19.87 28.28 16.85
C GLU A 86 20.21 28.18 18.34
N ASP A 87 20.56 27.00 18.85
CA ASP A 87 21.00 26.78 20.23
C ASP A 87 22.27 27.55 20.57
N GLU A 88 23.27 27.55 19.68
CA GLU A 88 24.49 28.33 19.84
C GLU A 88 24.17 29.83 19.88
N PHE A 89 23.32 30.29 18.97
CA PHE A 89 22.86 31.68 18.92
C PHE A 89 22.16 32.08 20.23
N LEU A 90 21.25 31.24 20.75
CA LEU A 90 20.54 31.48 22.00
C LEU A 90 21.48 31.49 23.22
N ARG A 91 22.50 30.62 23.25
CA ARG A 91 23.52 30.58 24.31
C ARG A 91 24.46 31.78 24.29
N GLN A 92 24.74 32.35 23.12
CA GLN A 92 25.52 33.59 22.99
C GLN A 92 24.66 34.80 23.40
N ARG A 93 23.40 34.85 22.94
CA ARG A 93 22.42 35.89 23.31
C ARG A 93 22.15 35.94 24.82
N SER A 94 22.12 34.80 25.51
CA SER A 94 21.91 34.81 26.97
C SER A 94 23.07 35.46 27.74
N LYS A 95 24.27 35.56 27.12
CA LYS A 95 25.46 36.19 27.70
C LYS A 95 25.59 37.67 27.35
N GLU A 96 25.08 38.10 26.19
CA GLU A 96 25.18 39.47 25.70
C GLU A 96 23.80 40.04 25.36
N LYS A 97 23.42 41.15 26.01
CA LYS A 97 22.12 41.83 25.80
C LYS A 97 22.06 42.48 24.40
N TYR A 98 21.80 41.67 23.38
CA TYR A 98 21.57 42.12 22.01
C TYR A 98 20.08 42.41 21.78
N ASP A 99 19.76 43.58 21.20
CA ASP A 99 18.41 43.93 20.76
C ASP A 99 18.05 43.18 19.47
N ILE A 100 16.87 42.55 19.43
CA ILE A 100 16.44 41.63 18.38
C ILE A 100 15.46 42.32 17.41
N PRO A 101 15.67 42.24 16.08
CA PRO A 101 14.62 42.53 15.10
C PRO A 101 13.60 41.37 14.98
N GLU A 102 12.35 41.76 14.71
CA GLU A 102 11.08 41.04 14.80
C GLU A 102 11.01 39.56 14.34
N LYS A 103 10.28 38.77 15.16
CA LYS A 103 9.57 37.51 14.84
C LYS A 103 10.32 36.48 13.97
N ILE A 104 11.36 35.88 14.55
CA ILE A 104 12.02 34.69 14.00
C ILE A 104 11.24 33.46 14.47
N VAL A 105 10.79 32.61 13.53
CA VAL A 105 10.21 31.29 13.85
C VAL A 105 11.35 30.36 14.24
N LEU A 106 11.38 29.93 15.49
CA LEU A 106 12.37 28.98 16.01
C LEU A 106 12.07 27.58 15.49
N VAL A 107 13.07 26.69 15.48
CA VAL A 107 12.84 25.28 15.15
C VAL A 107 11.81 24.64 16.09
N GLN A 108 11.83 24.99 17.37
CA GLN A 108 10.85 24.52 18.36
C GLN A 108 9.41 24.92 17.99
N ASP A 109 9.21 26.15 17.50
CA ASP A 109 7.88 26.60 17.06
C ASP A 109 7.36 25.76 15.87
N ILE A 110 8.26 25.25 15.04
CA ILE A 110 7.93 24.40 13.88
C ILE A 110 7.53 23.00 14.35
N GLU A 111 8.26 22.43 15.31
CA GLU A 111 7.96 21.13 15.93
C GLU A 111 6.59 21.18 16.63
N ASP A 112 6.34 22.21 17.44
CA ASP A 112 5.05 22.45 18.08
C ASP A 112 3.91 22.57 17.06
N ALA A 113 4.15 23.29 15.95
CA ALA A 113 3.16 23.43 14.88
C ALA A 113 2.85 22.08 14.20
N TRP A 114 3.83 21.18 14.09
CA TRP A 114 3.62 19.83 13.56
C TRP A 114 2.84 18.96 14.55
N GLU A 115 3.19 18.98 15.83
CA GLU A 115 2.46 18.24 16.86
C GLU A 115 1.00 18.68 16.97
N GLN A 116 0.74 20.00 16.93
CA GLN A 116 -0.63 20.52 16.94
C GLN A 116 -1.45 20.04 15.73
N LYS A 117 -0.85 19.95 14.55
CA LYS A 117 -1.53 19.43 13.34
C LYS A 117 -1.78 17.93 13.47
N PHE A 118 -0.82 17.18 14.01
CA PHE A 118 -0.94 15.75 14.25
C PHE A 118 -2.07 15.44 15.23
N GLN A 119 -2.15 16.15 16.35
CA GLN A 119 -3.22 15.96 17.34
C GLN A 119 -4.61 16.31 16.80
N LYS A 120 -4.71 17.30 15.90
CA LYS A 120 -5.97 17.65 15.22
C LYS A 120 -6.42 16.58 14.22
N PHE A 121 -5.48 15.80 13.69
CA PHE A 121 -5.76 14.75 12.72
C PHE A 121 -6.26 13.48 13.41
N LYS A 122 -7.49 13.06 13.09
CA LYS A 122 -8.06 11.80 13.59
C LYS A 122 -7.98 10.75 12.47
N PRO A 123 -7.07 9.76 12.57
CA PRO A 123 -6.99 8.72 11.56
C PRO A 123 -8.26 7.86 11.56
N ALA A 124 -8.61 7.32 10.39
CA ALA A 124 -9.71 6.37 10.29
C ALA A 124 -9.40 5.08 11.08
N PRO A 125 -10.38 4.48 11.77
CA PRO A 125 -10.15 3.30 12.57
C PRO A 125 -9.76 2.12 11.68
N ARG A 126 -8.65 1.45 12.01
CA ARG A 126 -8.21 0.20 11.32
C ARG A 126 -9.24 -0.92 11.49
N ILE A 127 -9.85 -0.99 12.67
CA ILE A 127 -10.93 -1.92 13.00
C ILE A 127 -12.25 -1.24 12.64
N THR A 128 -12.79 -1.56 11.46
CA THR A 128 -14.15 -1.14 11.10
C THR A 128 -15.15 -1.89 11.98
N GLY A 129 -16.18 -1.21 12.51
CA GLY A 129 -17.21 -1.74 13.44
C GLY A 129 -18.09 -2.89 12.93
N SER A 130 -17.68 -3.56 11.85
CA SER A 130 -18.25 -4.81 11.32
C SER A 130 -17.74 -6.08 12.02
N TRP A 131 -16.76 -5.95 12.94
CA TRP A 131 -16.23 -7.09 13.69
C TRP A 131 -17.27 -7.74 14.61
N THR A 132 -18.16 -6.95 15.20
CA THR A 132 -19.18 -7.39 16.18
C THR A 132 -20.38 -8.13 15.58
N ARG A 133 -20.59 -8.06 14.26
CA ARG A 133 -21.65 -8.84 13.59
C ARG A 133 -21.03 -9.92 12.73
N ILE A 134 -21.49 -11.15 12.92
CA ILE A 134 -21.25 -12.33 12.08
C ILE A 134 -21.95 -12.10 10.72
N CYS A 135 -21.52 -11.10 9.97
CA CYS A 135 -22.08 -10.73 8.67
C CYS A 135 -21.01 -11.00 7.62
N CYS A 136 -20.97 -12.23 7.13
CA CYS A 136 -20.08 -12.69 6.05
C CYS A 136 -20.30 -11.98 4.70
N PHE A 137 -21.25 -11.04 4.62
CA PHE A 137 -21.73 -10.45 3.38
C PHE A 137 -21.02 -9.14 2.99
N TRP A 138 -20.35 -8.46 3.93
CA TRP A 138 -19.78 -7.13 3.67
C TRP A 138 -18.27 -7.18 3.38
N LEU A 139 -17.87 -6.57 2.26
CA LEU A 139 -16.47 -6.43 1.83
C LEU A 139 -15.59 -5.65 2.82
N SER A 140 -16.16 -4.93 3.78
CA SER A 140 -15.43 -4.04 4.70
C SER A 140 -14.90 -4.73 5.96
N ARG A 141 -15.04 -6.06 6.08
CA ARG A 141 -14.47 -6.85 7.18
C ARG A 141 -13.02 -7.24 6.85
N ASN A 142 -12.15 -7.23 7.85
CA ASN A 142 -10.72 -7.62 7.78
C ASN A 142 -9.96 -7.03 6.57
N LEU A 143 -9.49 -5.79 6.73
CA LEU A 143 -8.74 -5.08 5.68
C LEU A 143 -7.29 -5.57 5.54
N GLU A 144 -6.77 -6.30 6.52
CA GLU A 144 -5.37 -6.75 6.60
C GLU A 144 -5.12 -8.09 5.90
N MET A 145 -6.18 -8.88 5.71
CA MET A 145 -6.08 -10.23 5.16
C MET A 145 -6.70 -10.33 3.78
N LYS A 146 -6.24 -11.34 3.05
CA LYS A 146 -6.81 -11.73 1.77
C LYS A 146 -8.11 -12.51 1.99
N ILE A 147 -9.16 -12.15 1.25
CA ILE A 147 -10.49 -12.78 1.35
C ILE A 147 -10.83 -13.45 0.03
N TYR A 148 -11.47 -14.62 0.10
CA TYR A 148 -12.00 -15.36 -1.04
C TYR A 148 -13.53 -15.35 -1.01
N GLY A 149 -14.15 -15.21 -2.18
CA GLY A 149 -15.62 -15.26 -2.31
C GLY A 149 -16.17 -16.66 -2.10
N CYS A 150 -17.15 -16.82 -1.22
CA CYS A 150 -17.90 -18.05 -1.03
C CYS A 150 -19.37 -17.81 -1.40
N CYS A 151 -19.90 -18.61 -2.34
CA CYS A 151 -21.31 -18.57 -2.71
C CYS A 151 -21.97 -19.85 -2.18
N PRO A 152 -22.92 -19.76 -1.23
CA PRO A 152 -23.66 -20.94 -0.78
C PRO A 152 -24.48 -21.50 -1.94
N ARG A 153 -24.34 -22.80 -2.20
CA ARG A 153 -25.10 -23.52 -3.23
C ARG A 153 -26.25 -24.26 -2.53
N GLN A 154 -27.49 -23.90 -2.85
CA GLN A 154 -28.65 -24.67 -2.40
C GLN A 154 -28.75 -25.94 -3.24
N ASN A 155 -28.11 -27.02 -2.78
CA ASN A 155 -28.41 -28.34 -3.27
C ASN A 155 -29.57 -28.86 -2.43
N GLY A 156 -30.70 -29.23 -3.04
CA GLY A 156 -31.95 -29.62 -2.38
C GLY A 156 -31.88 -30.89 -1.53
N ILE A 157 -31.04 -30.90 -0.48
CA ILE A 157 -30.93 -31.95 0.51
C ILE A 157 -31.89 -31.58 1.64
N LYS A 158 -33.00 -32.32 1.74
CA LYS A 158 -33.86 -32.30 2.93
C LYS A 158 -33.03 -32.86 4.08
N GLU A 159 -32.63 -31.99 5.02
CA GLU A 159 -31.91 -32.37 6.23
C GLU A 159 -32.79 -33.31 7.07
N ARG A 160 -32.46 -34.60 7.04
CA ARG A 160 -32.86 -35.54 8.09
C ARG A 160 -31.86 -35.34 9.23
N LEU A 161 -32.19 -34.44 10.14
CA LEU A 161 -31.53 -34.36 11.44
C LEU A 161 -31.70 -35.71 12.14
N TYR A 162 -30.61 -36.45 12.34
CA TYR A 162 -30.54 -37.47 13.36
C TYR A 162 -30.01 -36.80 14.62
N GLU A 163 -30.93 -36.62 15.55
CA GLU A 163 -30.68 -36.48 16.97
C GLU A 163 -30.18 -37.85 17.45
N THR A 164 -28.94 -37.94 17.92
CA THR A 164 -28.49 -39.08 18.73
C THR A 164 -28.25 -38.56 20.14
N GLN A 165 -29.03 -39.14 21.05
CA GLN A 165 -28.88 -39.10 22.50
C GLN A 165 -27.48 -39.53 22.94
#